data_AF-A0A524F893-F1
#
_entry.id   AF-A0A524F893-F1
#
_cell.length_a   1.000
_cell.length_b   1.000
_cell.length_c   1.000
_cell.angle_alpha   90.00
_cell.angle_beta   90.00
_cell.angle_gamma   90.00
#
_symmetry.space_group_name_H-M   'P 1'
#
loop_
_entity.id
_entity.type
_entity.pdbx_description
1 polymer ?
#
loop_
_entity_poly.entity_id
_entity_poly.type
_entity_poly.pdbx_seq_one_letter_code
_entity_poly.pdbx_strand_id
1 'polypeptide(L)'
;MGSKNLKAIAFRGTKGTKVAHPVEFYKIAKKLIKVANGPATAKYRDQGTPAGILSYNKLGMFPINNMREGTWDKCESIVNGEVLNEEWIVKKVACSQCSIACDHLARIPKSHPDYPNLVASVDVELVYGYGTACGNDDWPTIFKCITQCDDLGIDAISGGVTCAMACDLYEEGIITKDDLGYELPFGSTKNLVRFNEEMILGKGFAGEIFGDGSREAGKRLEEKGRKNASFYAMQIKGLEMPAFDLHGMTSFAVGESVSIRGACHLRNGAYGLDAKGTFDRFGYEKPVERGKAIKGLEDVYALIDSYIICKFTRGIYENDAEMVKVFELVTGIPHTDETMLVRGDAIVTLSKCFNVRAGWTRDDDHPPERFFKQAHTRGPTKGVTLEEKGYQTLLSGYYKARGWDENTGIPTDETLKKLGLDFVIGKLEKSGGKK
;
A
#
# COMPACT_ATOMS: atom_id res chain seq x y z
N MET A 1 11.38 -15.05 8.04
CA MET A 1 10.96 -16.01 9.09
C MET A 1 11.22 -17.44 8.64
N GLY A 2 10.63 -17.88 7.51
CA GLY A 2 10.88 -19.21 6.92
C GLY A 2 12.36 -19.55 6.67
N SER A 3 13.15 -18.63 6.12
CA SER A 3 14.60 -18.82 5.91
C SER A 3 15.43 -19.04 7.18
N LYS A 4 14.85 -18.78 8.36
CA LYS A 4 15.45 -19.06 9.68
C LYS A 4 14.85 -20.29 10.35
N ASN A 5 14.05 -21.09 9.63
CA ASN A 5 13.32 -22.25 10.14
C ASN A 5 12.47 -21.94 11.40
N LEU A 6 11.96 -20.71 11.51
CA LEU A 6 11.10 -20.27 12.61
C LEU A 6 9.64 -20.33 12.16
N LYS A 7 8.83 -21.23 12.72
CA LYS A 7 7.41 -21.39 12.34
C LYS A 7 6.45 -20.46 13.07
N ALA A 8 6.70 -20.14 14.34
CA ALA A 8 5.84 -19.27 15.13
C ALA A 8 6.63 -18.63 16.30
N ILE A 9 6.09 -17.54 16.84
CA ILE A 9 6.51 -16.93 18.11
C ILE A 9 5.25 -16.84 18.98
N ALA A 10 5.26 -17.48 20.15
CA ALA A 10 4.15 -17.46 21.09
C ALA A 10 4.53 -16.69 22.36
N PHE A 11 3.64 -15.82 22.85
CA PHE A 11 3.86 -15.04 24.06
C PHE A 11 2.57 -14.91 24.89
N ARG A 12 2.71 -14.84 26.21
CA ARG A 12 1.63 -14.52 27.17
C ARG A 12 2.15 -13.55 28.21
N GLY A 13 1.52 -12.40 28.33
CA GLY A 13 1.86 -11.38 29.33
C GLY A 13 0.72 -11.17 30.33
N THR A 14 1.05 -11.10 31.62
CA THR A 14 0.11 -10.78 32.71
C THR A 14 0.55 -9.58 33.56
N LYS A 15 1.69 -8.99 33.22
CA LYS A 15 2.21 -7.79 33.89
C LYS A 15 1.49 -6.55 33.34
N GLY A 16 1.18 -5.60 34.22
CA GLY A 16 0.66 -4.29 33.80
C GLY A 16 1.76 -3.40 33.20
N THR A 17 1.33 -2.39 32.45
CA THR A 17 2.20 -1.35 31.88
C THR A 17 2.15 -0.10 32.77
N LYS A 18 3.30 0.52 33.02
CA LYS A 18 3.37 1.79 33.76
C LYS A 18 3.05 2.96 32.82
N VAL A 19 2.22 3.88 33.29
CA VAL A 19 1.83 5.12 32.61
C VAL A 19 2.26 6.28 33.50
N ALA A 20 2.97 7.27 32.95
CA ALA A 20 3.52 8.38 33.73
C ALA A 20 2.43 9.26 34.36
N HIS A 21 1.38 9.58 33.60
CA HIS A 21 0.27 10.45 34.01
C HIS A 21 -1.08 9.74 33.83
N PRO A 22 -1.42 8.75 34.67
CA PRO A 22 -2.52 7.82 34.40
C PRO A 22 -3.91 8.47 34.45
N VAL A 23 -4.12 9.49 35.31
CA VAL A 23 -5.41 10.17 35.45
C VAL A 23 -5.71 11.00 34.21
N GLU A 24 -4.74 11.78 33.75
CA GLU A 24 -4.82 12.63 32.56
C GLU A 24 -4.91 11.79 31.30
N PHE A 25 -4.08 10.74 31.20
CA PHE A 25 -4.14 9.78 30.09
C PHE A 25 -5.52 9.13 29.97
N TYR A 26 -6.12 8.73 31.08
CA TYR A 26 -7.45 8.10 31.05
C TYR A 26 -8.54 9.07 30.58
N LYS A 27 -8.46 10.37 30.94
CA LYS A 27 -9.40 11.39 30.47
C LYS A 27 -9.32 11.59 28.96
N ILE A 28 -8.10 11.75 28.42
CA ILE A 28 -7.91 11.92 26.97
C ILE A 28 -8.27 10.64 26.21
N ALA A 29 -7.92 9.45 26.71
CA ALA A 29 -8.31 8.19 26.09
C ALA A 29 -9.84 8.06 25.98
N LYS A 30 -10.60 8.41 27.04
CA LYS A 30 -12.07 8.43 26.99
C LYS A 30 -12.63 9.41 25.95
N LYS A 31 -12.03 10.60 25.83
CA LYS A 31 -12.40 11.57 24.79
C LYS A 31 -12.18 10.95 23.40
N LEU A 32 -10.99 10.43 23.14
CA LEU A 32 -10.63 9.86 21.84
C LEU A 32 -11.49 8.63 21.49
N ILE A 33 -11.81 7.77 22.44
CA ILE A 33 -12.76 6.64 22.25
C ILE A 33 -14.14 7.16 21.83
N LYS A 34 -14.63 8.23 22.47
CA LYS A 34 -15.93 8.83 22.10
C LYS A 34 -15.91 9.40 20.69
N VAL A 35 -14.82 10.09 20.29
CA VAL A 35 -14.66 10.61 18.91
C VAL A 35 -14.55 9.47 17.91
N ALA A 36 -13.76 8.43 18.23
CA ALA A 36 -13.62 7.25 17.40
C ALA A 36 -14.96 6.54 17.17
N ASN A 37 -15.84 6.46 18.18
CA ASN A 37 -17.17 5.89 17.99
C ASN A 37 -18.14 6.80 17.22
N GLY A 38 -17.74 8.05 16.96
CA GLY A 38 -18.52 9.04 16.22
C GLY A 38 -18.32 8.99 14.69
N PRO A 39 -18.71 10.07 14.00
CA PRO A 39 -18.67 10.17 12.54
C PRO A 39 -17.26 10.08 11.93
N ALA A 40 -16.23 10.48 12.68
CA ALA A 40 -14.84 10.53 12.20
C ALA A 40 -14.32 9.18 11.68
N THR A 41 -14.85 8.07 12.19
CA THR A 41 -14.44 6.72 11.78
C THR A 41 -15.61 5.86 11.28
N ALA A 42 -16.82 6.42 11.19
CA ALA A 42 -18.05 5.68 10.89
C ALA A 42 -17.93 4.82 9.63
N LYS A 43 -17.36 5.36 8.55
CA LYS A 43 -17.11 4.61 7.30
C LYS A 43 -16.39 3.27 7.52
N TYR A 44 -15.41 3.20 8.43
CA TYR A 44 -14.65 1.98 8.70
C TYR A 44 -15.49 0.95 9.43
N ARG A 45 -16.39 1.38 10.32
CA ARG A 45 -17.29 0.49 11.04
C ARG A 45 -18.49 0.08 10.19
N ASP A 46 -18.96 0.96 9.31
CA ASP A 46 -20.21 0.76 8.58
C ASP A 46 -19.96 -0.09 7.32
N GLN A 47 -18.90 0.20 6.58
CA GLN A 47 -18.57 -0.43 5.30
C GLN A 47 -17.19 -1.10 5.26
N GLY A 48 -16.36 -0.96 6.30
CA GLY A 48 -14.97 -1.41 6.28
C GLY A 48 -14.07 -0.48 5.45
N THR A 49 -12.86 -0.94 5.14
CA THR A 49 -11.98 -0.23 4.20
C THR A 49 -12.52 -0.18 2.76
N PRO A 50 -13.36 -1.15 2.27
CA PRO A 50 -14.03 -1.06 0.96
C PRO A 50 -14.95 0.16 0.75
N ALA A 51 -15.26 0.93 1.80
CA ALA A 51 -15.94 2.23 1.70
C ALA A 51 -15.27 3.20 0.70
N GLY A 52 -13.97 3.03 0.44
CA GLY A 52 -13.23 3.87 -0.50
C GLY A 52 -13.55 3.61 -1.98
N ILE A 53 -14.02 2.41 -2.35
CA ILE A 53 -14.07 1.94 -3.75
C ILE A 53 -14.85 2.90 -4.65
N LEU A 54 -16.05 3.32 -4.25
CA LEU A 54 -16.88 4.21 -5.05
C LEU A 54 -16.21 5.58 -5.26
N SER A 55 -15.55 6.12 -4.23
CA SER A 55 -14.81 7.38 -4.36
C SER A 55 -13.59 7.22 -5.27
N TYR A 56 -12.88 6.10 -5.18
CA TYR A 56 -11.71 5.82 -6.01
C TYR A 56 -12.11 5.66 -7.48
N ASN A 57 -13.19 4.91 -7.73
CA ASN A 57 -13.77 4.72 -9.06
C ASN A 57 -14.19 6.06 -9.68
N LYS A 58 -14.91 6.90 -8.92
CA LYS A 58 -15.37 8.23 -9.36
C LYS A 58 -14.24 9.19 -9.70
N LEU A 59 -13.07 9.06 -9.06
CA LEU A 59 -11.90 9.88 -9.35
C LEU A 59 -11.03 9.30 -10.49
N GLY A 60 -11.35 8.11 -10.99
CA GLY A 60 -10.56 7.40 -12.00
C GLY A 60 -9.22 6.91 -11.45
N MET A 61 -9.18 6.55 -10.15
CA MET A 61 -7.98 6.11 -9.44
C MET A 61 -8.05 4.67 -8.92
N PHE A 62 -9.13 3.92 -9.17
CA PHE A 62 -9.22 2.54 -8.69
C PHE A 62 -8.71 1.59 -9.78
N PRO A 63 -7.61 0.86 -9.57
CA PRO A 63 -6.99 0.13 -10.66
C PRO A 63 -7.80 -1.08 -11.11
N ILE A 64 -7.92 -1.24 -12.41
CA ILE A 64 -8.66 -2.32 -13.08
C ILE A 64 -7.75 -3.00 -14.10
N ASN A 65 -7.84 -4.34 -14.18
CA ASN A 65 -7.12 -5.18 -15.15
C ASN A 65 -5.62 -4.84 -15.21
N ASN A 66 -4.92 -5.03 -14.09
CA ASN A 66 -3.49 -4.71 -13.94
C ASN A 66 -3.13 -3.27 -14.36
N MET A 67 -3.91 -2.29 -13.89
CA MET A 67 -3.72 -0.85 -14.17
C MET A 67 -3.87 -0.47 -15.66
N ARG A 68 -4.66 -1.24 -16.43
CA ARG A 68 -5.08 -0.83 -17.78
C ARG A 68 -6.12 0.29 -17.74
N GLU A 69 -6.95 0.33 -16.70
CA GLU A 69 -7.98 1.35 -16.51
C GLU A 69 -8.08 1.76 -15.03
N GLY A 70 -8.62 2.96 -14.78
CA GLY A 70 -8.82 3.51 -13.43
C GLY A 70 -10.28 3.51 -12.97
N THR A 71 -11.18 2.93 -13.76
CA THR A 71 -12.62 2.83 -13.43
C THR A 71 -13.28 1.61 -14.08
N TRP A 72 -14.31 1.09 -13.42
CA TRP A 72 -15.12 -0.02 -13.89
C TRP A 72 -16.57 0.10 -13.42
N ASP A 73 -17.53 -0.06 -14.34
CA ASP A 73 -18.97 0.03 -14.04
C ASP A 73 -19.42 -1.00 -12.98
N LYS A 74 -18.72 -2.14 -12.89
CA LYS A 74 -19.00 -3.14 -11.85
C LYS A 74 -18.62 -2.66 -10.45
N CYS A 75 -17.74 -1.67 -10.30
CA CYS A 75 -17.51 -1.04 -9.00
C CYS A 75 -18.76 -0.28 -8.52
N GLU A 76 -19.61 0.22 -9.42
CA GLU A 76 -20.84 0.90 -9.02
C GLU A 76 -21.96 -0.08 -8.66
N SER A 77 -21.94 -1.29 -9.23
CA SER A 77 -23.07 -2.23 -9.12
C SER A 77 -22.80 -3.52 -8.33
N ILE A 78 -21.54 -3.98 -8.23
CA ILE A 78 -21.21 -5.32 -7.69
C ILE A 78 -20.05 -5.26 -6.70
N VAL A 79 -18.92 -4.69 -7.14
CA VAL A 79 -17.65 -4.71 -6.41
C VAL A 79 -17.49 -3.43 -5.60
N ASN A 80 -18.31 -3.24 -4.57
CA ASN A 80 -18.21 -2.12 -3.64
C ASN A 80 -18.54 -2.50 -2.20
N GLY A 81 -18.24 -1.57 -1.28
CA GLY A 81 -18.48 -1.76 0.15
C GLY A 81 -19.94 -1.92 0.55
N GLU A 82 -20.89 -1.36 -0.21
CA GLU A 82 -22.33 -1.47 0.09
C GLU A 82 -22.81 -2.90 -0.18
N VAL A 83 -22.62 -3.38 -1.42
CA VAL A 83 -22.97 -4.75 -1.82
C VAL A 83 -22.26 -5.78 -0.94
N LEU A 84 -20.97 -5.58 -0.67
CA LEU A 84 -20.21 -6.45 0.24
C LEU A 84 -20.90 -6.57 1.60
N ASN A 85 -21.30 -5.44 2.19
CA ASN A 85 -21.90 -5.40 3.52
C ASN A 85 -23.32 -5.96 3.57
N GLU A 86 -24.13 -5.69 2.56
CA GLU A 86 -25.52 -6.13 2.50
C GLU A 86 -25.64 -7.63 2.23
N GLU A 87 -24.78 -8.17 1.35
CA GLU A 87 -24.94 -9.54 0.87
C GLU A 87 -24.04 -10.56 1.57
N TRP A 88 -22.85 -10.16 2.03
CA TRP A 88 -21.80 -11.12 2.42
C TRP A 88 -21.31 -10.99 3.86
N ILE A 89 -21.31 -9.78 4.44
CA ILE A 89 -20.77 -9.57 5.79
C ILE A 89 -21.69 -10.15 6.85
N VAL A 90 -21.13 -11.04 7.69
CA VAL A 90 -21.84 -11.68 8.79
C VAL A 90 -21.38 -11.22 10.17
N LYS A 91 -20.20 -10.59 10.25
CA LYS A 91 -19.65 -10.12 11.52
C LYS A 91 -18.64 -9.00 11.32
N LYS A 92 -18.61 -8.07 12.27
CA LYS A 92 -17.59 -7.03 12.37
C LYS A 92 -16.74 -7.30 13.61
N VAL A 93 -15.42 -7.12 13.49
CA VAL A 93 -14.45 -7.46 14.53
C VAL A 93 -13.52 -6.28 14.78
N ALA A 94 -13.03 -6.18 16.01
CA ALA A 94 -12.08 -5.18 16.43
C ALA A 94 -10.75 -5.83 16.79
N CYS A 95 -9.65 -5.14 16.45
CA CYS A 95 -8.37 -5.37 17.08
C CYS A 95 -8.46 -5.16 18.61
N SER A 96 -7.48 -5.67 19.35
CA SER A 96 -7.40 -5.48 20.80
C SER A 96 -7.52 -4.00 21.19
N GLN A 97 -8.41 -3.69 22.14
CA GLN A 97 -8.69 -2.34 22.67
C GLN A 97 -9.16 -1.30 21.62
N CYS A 98 -9.50 -1.72 20.40
CA CYS A 98 -9.96 -0.83 19.35
C CYS A 98 -11.47 -0.59 19.49
N SER A 99 -11.89 0.68 19.46
CA SER A 99 -13.32 1.05 19.49
C SER A 99 -13.94 1.23 18.09
N ILE A 100 -13.14 1.16 17.02
CA ILE A 100 -13.60 1.38 15.64
C ILE A 100 -14.26 0.13 15.06
N ALA A 101 -13.66 -1.05 15.28
CA ALA A 101 -14.10 -2.34 14.72
C ALA A 101 -14.19 -2.36 13.18
N CYS A 102 -13.06 -2.12 12.50
CA CYS A 102 -13.02 -2.00 11.04
C CYS A 102 -12.97 -3.33 10.27
N ASP A 103 -12.64 -4.44 10.92
CA ASP A 103 -12.49 -5.74 10.25
C ASP A 103 -13.88 -6.34 9.97
N HIS A 104 -14.11 -6.71 8.71
CA HIS A 104 -15.38 -7.22 8.21
C HIS A 104 -15.21 -8.66 7.74
N LEU A 105 -15.90 -9.58 8.41
CA LEU A 105 -15.89 -10.99 8.08
C LEU A 105 -17.03 -11.32 7.13
N ALA A 106 -16.68 -11.62 5.88
CA ALA A 106 -17.60 -12.13 4.86
C ALA A 106 -17.80 -13.64 5.01
N ARG A 107 -18.96 -14.16 4.63
CA ARG A 107 -19.21 -15.60 4.59
C ARG A 107 -19.91 -16.03 3.31
N ILE A 108 -19.39 -17.07 2.68
CA ILE A 108 -20.05 -17.76 1.57
C ILE A 108 -21.13 -18.69 2.13
N PRO A 109 -22.37 -18.69 1.59
CA PRO A 109 -23.43 -19.60 2.01
C PRO A 109 -23.03 -21.08 1.95
N LYS A 110 -23.57 -21.90 2.85
CA LYS A 110 -23.33 -23.36 2.88
C LYS A 110 -23.77 -24.08 1.60
N SER A 111 -24.69 -23.49 0.85
CA SER A 111 -25.22 -24.01 -0.41
C SER A 111 -24.31 -23.76 -1.61
N HIS A 112 -23.26 -22.95 -1.47
CA HIS A 112 -22.36 -22.67 -2.59
C HIS A 112 -21.60 -23.95 -2.99
N PRO A 113 -21.55 -24.30 -4.28
CA PRO A 113 -21.02 -25.59 -4.73
C PRO A 113 -19.51 -25.75 -4.47
N ASP A 114 -18.73 -24.69 -4.65
CA ASP A 114 -17.27 -24.78 -4.59
C ASP A 114 -16.66 -24.39 -3.23
N TYR A 115 -17.21 -23.38 -2.55
CA TYR A 115 -16.62 -22.81 -1.33
C TYR A 115 -17.62 -22.74 -0.16
N PRO A 116 -18.30 -23.84 0.18
CA PRO A 116 -19.36 -23.82 1.19
C PRO A 116 -18.84 -23.36 2.55
N ASN A 117 -19.52 -22.37 3.15
CA ASN A 117 -19.24 -21.86 4.50
C ASN A 117 -17.85 -21.22 4.70
N LEU A 118 -17.16 -20.86 3.63
CA LEU A 118 -15.89 -20.14 3.71
C LEU A 118 -16.10 -18.77 4.37
N VAL A 119 -15.16 -18.36 5.23
CA VAL A 119 -15.15 -17.06 5.89
C VAL A 119 -13.84 -16.35 5.54
N ALA A 120 -13.93 -15.08 5.13
CA ALA A 120 -12.78 -14.25 4.81
C ALA A 120 -12.87 -12.91 5.54
N SER A 121 -11.72 -12.39 6.01
CA SER A 121 -11.59 -10.99 6.42
C SER A 121 -11.34 -10.15 5.17
N VAL A 122 -12.09 -9.06 4.99
CA VAL A 122 -12.09 -8.32 3.72
C VAL A 122 -11.68 -6.86 3.93
N ASP A 123 -10.69 -6.45 3.13
CA ASP A 123 -10.15 -5.11 3.04
C ASP A 123 -10.08 -4.66 1.57
N VAL A 124 -10.14 -3.35 1.33
CA VAL A 124 -10.16 -2.77 -0.03
C VAL A 124 -9.00 -3.21 -0.91
N GLU A 125 -7.82 -3.35 -0.33
CA GLU A 125 -6.60 -3.77 -1.02
C GLU A 125 -6.71 -5.21 -1.54
N LEU A 126 -7.42 -6.07 -0.81
CA LEU A 126 -7.66 -7.46 -1.16
C LEU A 126 -8.72 -7.59 -2.26
N VAL A 127 -9.75 -6.74 -2.18
CA VAL A 127 -10.79 -6.58 -3.22
C VAL A 127 -10.18 -6.05 -4.51
N TYR A 128 -9.22 -5.13 -4.42
CA TYR A 128 -8.41 -4.71 -5.55
C TYR A 128 -7.60 -5.89 -6.11
N GLY A 129 -6.72 -6.49 -5.30
CA GLY A 129 -5.74 -7.47 -5.77
C GLY A 129 -6.35 -8.69 -6.47
N TYR A 130 -7.39 -9.30 -5.88
CA TYR A 130 -8.03 -10.50 -6.45
C TYR A 130 -9.35 -10.23 -7.17
N GLY A 131 -9.86 -9.01 -7.07
CA GLY A 131 -11.04 -8.56 -7.78
C GLY A 131 -10.65 -7.71 -8.98
N THR A 132 -10.67 -6.39 -8.83
CA THR A 132 -10.57 -5.46 -9.98
C THR A 132 -9.25 -5.55 -10.73
N ALA A 133 -8.12 -5.79 -10.06
CA ALA A 133 -6.83 -5.98 -10.72
C ALA A 133 -6.84 -7.19 -11.65
N CYS A 134 -7.55 -8.26 -11.27
CA CYS A 134 -7.72 -9.49 -12.04
C CYS A 134 -8.97 -9.45 -12.95
N GLY A 135 -9.70 -8.33 -13.03
CA GLY A 135 -10.95 -8.22 -13.77
C GLY A 135 -12.09 -9.10 -13.24
N ASN A 136 -12.00 -9.53 -11.98
CA ASN A 136 -12.89 -10.47 -11.34
C ASN A 136 -13.91 -9.76 -10.43
N ASP A 137 -15.19 -10.01 -10.63
CA ASP A 137 -16.31 -9.51 -9.82
C ASP A 137 -17.01 -10.61 -9.01
N ASP A 138 -16.48 -11.83 -9.02
CA ASP A 138 -17.04 -12.95 -8.25
C ASP A 138 -16.52 -12.94 -6.80
N TRP A 139 -17.36 -12.46 -5.88
CA TRP A 139 -17.07 -12.41 -4.44
C TRP A 139 -16.60 -13.75 -3.85
N PRO A 140 -17.25 -14.91 -4.14
CA PRO A 140 -16.77 -16.22 -3.71
C PRO A 140 -15.31 -16.52 -4.09
N THR A 141 -14.92 -16.23 -5.33
CA THR A 141 -13.54 -16.35 -5.82
C THR A 141 -12.60 -15.41 -5.07
N ILE A 142 -12.97 -14.14 -4.91
CA ILE A 142 -12.16 -13.15 -4.19
C ILE A 142 -11.89 -13.64 -2.76
N PHE A 143 -12.94 -14.05 -2.03
CA PHE A 143 -12.80 -14.56 -0.67
C PHE A 143 -11.92 -15.81 -0.61
N LYS A 144 -12.06 -16.73 -1.57
CA LYS A 144 -11.21 -17.92 -1.61
C LYS A 144 -9.74 -17.57 -1.80
N CYS A 145 -9.39 -16.66 -2.70
CA CYS A 145 -8.00 -16.21 -2.87
C CYS A 145 -7.45 -15.54 -1.62
N ILE A 146 -8.25 -14.70 -0.94
CA ILE A 146 -7.88 -14.06 0.33
C ILE A 146 -7.55 -15.13 1.39
N THR A 147 -8.43 -16.11 1.58
CA THR A 147 -8.19 -17.17 2.58
C THR A 147 -6.94 -17.99 2.29
N GLN A 148 -6.58 -18.22 1.01
CA GLN A 148 -5.32 -18.87 0.67
C GLN A 148 -4.11 -18.05 1.13
N CYS A 149 -4.18 -16.73 1.01
CA CYS A 149 -3.11 -15.85 1.46
C CYS A 149 -2.97 -15.87 3.00
N ASP A 150 -4.10 -15.78 3.70
CA ASP A 150 -4.13 -15.82 5.17
C ASP A 150 -3.62 -17.16 5.71
N ASP A 151 -4.10 -18.28 5.15
CA ASP A 151 -3.76 -19.63 5.62
C ASP A 151 -2.29 -20.01 5.30
N LEU A 152 -1.79 -19.58 4.14
CA LEU A 152 -0.44 -19.93 3.66
C LEU A 152 0.62 -18.88 4.01
N GLY A 153 0.21 -17.68 4.45
CA GLY A 153 1.08 -16.63 4.95
C GLY A 153 1.79 -15.82 3.87
N ILE A 154 1.06 -15.42 2.83
CA ILE A 154 1.53 -14.53 1.76
C ILE A 154 0.80 -13.19 1.83
N ASP A 155 1.47 -12.10 1.44
CA ASP A 155 0.82 -10.80 1.29
C ASP A 155 -0.18 -10.84 0.13
N ALA A 156 -1.44 -10.58 0.44
CA ALA A 156 -2.52 -10.67 -0.54
C ALA A 156 -2.55 -9.49 -1.53
N ILE A 157 -1.90 -8.36 -1.24
CA ILE A 157 -1.67 -7.31 -2.26
C ILE A 157 -0.71 -7.85 -3.30
N SER A 158 0.51 -8.22 -2.87
CA SER A 158 1.56 -8.72 -3.76
C SER A 158 1.12 -9.98 -4.50
N GLY A 159 0.44 -10.91 -3.82
CA GLY A 159 -0.14 -12.10 -4.45
C GLY A 159 -1.19 -11.75 -5.51
N GLY A 160 -2.15 -10.87 -5.19
CA GLY A 160 -3.20 -10.46 -6.11
C GLY A 160 -2.67 -9.70 -7.32
N VAL A 161 -1.75 -8.76 -7.13
CA VAL A 161 -1.12 -7.99 -8.23
C VAL A 161 -0.24 -8.88 -9.11
N THR A 162 0.42 -9.88 -8.52
CA THR A 162 1.17 -10.88 -9.31
C THR A 162 0.23 -11.76 -10.14
N CYS A 163 -0.93 -12.15 -9.59
CA CYS A 163 -1.98 -12.81 -10.36
C CYS A 163 -2.54 -11.90 -11.48
N ALA A 164 -2.74 -10.62 -11.21
CA ALA A 164 -3.19 -9.64 -12.20
C ALA A 164 -2.19 -9.50 -13.35
N MET A 165 -0.89 -9.47 -13.06
CA MET A 165 0.17 -9.54 -14.07
C MET A 165 0.07 -10.81 -14.91
N ALA A 166 -0.17 -11.97 -14.28
CA ALA A 166 -0.33 -13.23 -15.03
C ALA A 166 -1.54 -13.19 -15.97
N CYS A 167 -2.68 -12.63 -15.55
CA CYS A 167 -3.84 -12.43 -16.42
C CYS A 167 -3.51 -11.52 -17.61
N ASP A 168 -2.80 -10.41 -17.35
CA ASP A 168 -2.39 -9.46 -18.38
C ASP A 168 -1.45 -10.10 -19.42
N LEU A 169 -0.43 -10.81 -18.94
CA LEU A 169 0.50 -11.56 -19.79
C LEU A 169 -0.20 -12.66 -20.62
N TYR A 170 -1.27 -13.26 -20.09
CA TYR A 170 -2.06 -14.26 -20.79
C TYR A 170 -2.86 -13.63 -21.95
N GLU A 171 -3.50 -12.48 -21.71
CA GLU A 171 -4.21 -11.75 -22.78
C GLU A 171 -3.28 -11.26 -23.89
N GLU A 172 -2.05 -10.90 -23.53
CA GLU A 172 -1.03 -10.47 -24.48
C GLU A 172 -0.34 -11.65 -25.19
N GLY A 173 -0.69 -12.90 -24.83
CA GLY A 173 -0.10 -14.10 -25.41
C GLY A 173 1.36 -14.35 -25.03
N ILE A 174 1.86 -13.64 -24.00
CA ILE A 174 3.23 -13.81 -23.47
C ILE A 174 3.30 -15.10 -22.64
N ILE A 175 2.25 -15.43 -21.91
CA ILE A 175 2.05 -16.76 -21.34
C ILE A 175 0.82 -17.40 -21.98
N THR A 176 0.79 -18.72 -22.08
CA THR A 176 -0.30 -19.43 -22.78
C THR A 176 -0.87 -20.57 -21.94
N LYS A 177 -1.95 -21.16 -22.44
CA LYS A 177 -2.54 -22.38 -21.87
C LYS A 177 -1.54 -23.54 -21.82
N ASP A 178 -0.57 -23.61 -22.72
CA ASP A 178 0.43 -24.69 -22.72
C ASP A 178 1.41 -24.55 -21.55
N ASP A 179 1.67 -23.32 -21.10
CA ASP A 179 2.51 -23.06 -19.93
C ASP A 179 1.82 -23.45 -18.63
N LEU A 180 0.54 -23.06 -18.50
CA LEU A 180 -0.23 -23.19 -17.26
C LEU A 180 -0.99 -24.53 -17.17
N GLY A 181 -1.34 -25.11 -18.32
CA GLY A 181 -2.30 -26.21 -18.44
C GLY A 181 -3.77 -25.79 -18.34
N TYR A 182 -4.06 -24.48 -18.30
CA TYR A 182 -5.41 -23.90 -18.23
C TYR A 182 -5.40 -22.45 -18.72
N GLU A 183 -6.59 -21.89 -18.95
CA GLU A 183 -6.76 -20.51 -19.41
C GLU A 183 -6.83 -19.56 -18.21
N LEU A 184 -6.21 -18.39 -18.33
CA LEU A 184 -6.18 -17.38 -17.28
C LEU A 184 -6.40 -15.94 -17.82
N PRO A 185 -7.43 -15.65 -18.64
CA PRO A 185 -7.75 -14.27 -19.00
C PRO A 185 -8.25 -13.46 -17.79
N PHE A 186 -8.34 -12.14 -17.91
CA PHE A 186 -9.03 -11.32 -16.91
C PHE A 186 -10.48 -11.81 -16.71
N GLY A 187 -10.97 -11.78 -15.47
CA GLY A 187 -12.28 -12.34 -15.09
C GLY A 187 -12.30 -13.84 -14.83
N SER A 188 -11.13 -14.51 -14.84
CA SER A 188 -11.02 -15.91 -14.42
C SER A 188 -11.44 -16.12 -12.96
N THR A 189 -12.19 -17.19 -12.69
CA THR A 189 -12.65 -17.56 -11.34
C THR A 189 -11.86 -18.74 -10.77
N LYS A 190 -12.29 -19.98 -11.03
CA LYS A 190 -11.64 -21.21 -10.51
C LYS A 190 -10.16 -21.31 -10.90
N ASN A 191 -9.82 -20.88 -12.12
CA ASN A 191 -8.44 -20.88 -12.58
C ASN A 191 -7.58 -19.82 -11.89
N LEU A 192 -8.16 -18.69 -11.46
CA LEU A 192 -7.46 -17.69 -10.65
C LEU A 192 -7.13 -18.24 -9.26
N VAL A 193 -8.09 -18.92 -8.62
CA VAL A 193 -7.87 -19.62 -7.33
C VAL A 193 -6.78 -20.68 -7.45
N ARG A 194 -6.80 -21.46 -8.54
CA ARG A 194 -5.79 -22.49 -8.81
C ARG A 194 -4.41 -21.86 -9.02
N PHE A 195 -4.32 -20.83 -9.86
CA PHE A 195 -3.06 -20.13 -10.12
C PHE A 195 -2.47 -19.55 -8.84
N ASN A 196 -3.28 -18.89 -8.01
CA ASN A 196 -2.86 -18.33 -6.74
C ASN A 196 -2.28 -19.40 -5.81
N GLU A 197 -2.94 -20.56 -5.70
CA GLU A 197 -2.42 -21.68 -4.90
C GLU A 197 -1.10 -22.23 -5.43
N GLU A 198 -1.00 -22.46 -6.75
CA GLU A 198 0.20 -22.98 -7.39
C GLU A 198 1.38 -22.01 -7.23
N MET A 199 1.13 -20.70 -7.37
CA MET A 199 2.09 -19.63 -7.12
C MET A 199 2.59 -19.65 -5.67
N ILE A 200 1.68 -19.61 -4.69
CA ILE A 200 2.04 -19.58 -3.25
C ILE A 200 2.81 -20.84 -2.84
N LEU A 201 2.45 -22.00 -3.37
CA LEU A 201 3.09 -23.27 -3.03
C LEU A 201 4.36 -23.56 -3.84
N GLY A 202 4.76 -22.70 -4.77
CA GLY A 202 5.91 -22.93 -5.63
C GLY A 202 5.75 -24.13 -6.56
N LYS A 203 4.52 -24.39 -7.05
CA LYS A 203 4.19 -25.54 -7.90
C LYS A 203 4.03 -25.15 -9.37
N GLY A 204 4.56 -26.00 -10.26
CA GLY A 204 4.41 -25.85 -11.70
C GLY A 204 4.97 -24.53 -12.23
N PHE A 205 4.52 -24.15 -13.43
CA PHE A 205 4.95 -22.90 -14.06
C PHE A 205 4.58 -21.67 -13.23
N ALA A 206 3.39 -21.64 -12.62
CA ALA A 206 2.94 -20.54 -11.77
C ALA A 206 3.91 -20.31 -10.60
N GLY A 207 4.27 -21.36 -9.86
CA GLY A 207 5.22 -21.27 -8.76
C GLY A 207 6.64 -20.91 -9.19
N GLU A 208 7.14 -21.52 -10.28
CA GLU A 208 8.50 -21.27 -10.78
C GLU A 208 8.68 -19.81 -11.23
N ILE A 209 7.70 -19.26 -11.95
CA ILE A 209 7.80 -17.93 -12.52
C ILE A 209 7.38 -16.86 -11.52
N PHE A 210 6.24 -17.04 -10.86
CA PHE A 210 5.55 -15.97 -10.13
C PHE A 210 5.71 -16.06 -8.61
N GLY A 211 6.27 -17.15 -8.08
CA GLY A 211 6.38 -17.38 -6.63
C GLY A 211 7.23 -16.35 -5.85
N ASP A 212 8.07 -15.57 -6.56
CA ASP A 212 8.92 -14.53 -5.96
C ASP A 212 8.47 -13.09 -6.32
N GLY A 213 7.22 -12.92 -6.77
CA GLY A 213 6.60 -11.63 -7.04
C GLY A 213 6.75 -11.15 -8.49
N SER A 214 6.04 -10.06 -8.81
CA SER A 214 5.85 -9.55 -10.18
C SER A 214 7.16 -9.12 -10.87
N ARG A 215 8.07 -8.48 -10.12
CA ARG A 215 9.38 -8.06 -10.68
C ARG A 215 10.21 -9.26 -11.13
N GLU A 216 10.32 -10.28 -10.29
CA GLU A 216 11.11 -11.47 -10.61
C GLU A 216 10.41 -12.30 -11.70
N ALA A 217 9.08 -12.34 -11.72
CA ALA A 217 8.32 -12.98 -12.79
C ALA A 217 8.63 -12.37 -14.16
N GLY A 218 8.57 -11.04 -14.28
CA GLY A 218 8.91 -10.32 -15.51
C GLY A 218 10.32 -10.64 -15.99
N LYS A 219 11.30 -10.56 -15.09
CA LYS A 219 12.70 -10.89 -15.36
C LYS A 219 12.89 -12.35 -15.83
N ARG A 220 12.31 -13.32 -15.13
CA ARG A 220 12.43 -14.75 -15.47
C ARG A 220 11.82 -15.07 -16.84
N LEU A 221 10.69 -14.45 -17.16
CA LEU A 221 10.05 -14.61 -18.47
C LEU A 221 10.92 -14.02 -19.58
N GLU A 222 11.51 -12.84 -19.36
CA GLU A 222 12.44 -12.23 -20.32
C GLU A 222 13.72 -13.05 -20.52
N GLU A 223 14.28 -13.61 -19.45
CA GLU A 223 15.41 -14.57 -19.50
C GLU A 223 15.04 -15.84 -20.30
N LYS A 224 13.76 -16.25 -20.28
CA LYS A 224 13.21 -17.34 -21.10
C LYS A 224 12.83 -16.89 -22.52
N GLY A 225 13.23 -15.70 -22.95
CA GLY A 225 13.02 -15.18 -24.30
C GLY A 225 11.66 -14.51 -24.53
N ARG A 226 10.86 -14.32 -23.48
CA ARG A 226 9.54 -13.68 -23.56
C ARG A 226 9.67 -12.18 -23.35
N LYS A 227 9.86 -11.48 -24.46
CA LYS A 227 10.20 -10.05 -24.47
C LYS A 227 9.10 -9.21 -23.80
N ASN A 228 9.51 -8.15 -23.12
CA ASN A 228 8.64 -7.12 -22.53
C ASN A 228 7.75 -7.61 -21.37
N ALA A 229 8.01 -8.80 -20.79
CA ALA A 229 7.21 -9.28 -19.68
C ALA A 229 7.34 -8.38 -18.43
N SER A 230 8.49 -7.74 -18.21
CA SER A 230 8.72 -6.84 -17.07
C SER A 230 7.86 -5.57 -17.11
N PHE A 231 7.36 -5.17 -18.29
CA PHE A 231 6.45 -4.01 -18.43
C PHE A 231 5.13 -4.22 -17.67
N TYR A 232 4.70 -5.46 -17.51
CA TYR A 232 3.43 -5.82 -16.87
C TYR A 232 3.54 -5.96 -15.34
N ALA A 233 4.75 -5.85 -14.79
CA ALA A 233 5.00 -5.87 -13.36
C ALA A 233 4.72 -4.50 -12.73
N MET A 234 3.52 -4.33 -12.17
CA MET A 234 3.11 -3.09 -11.51
C MET A 234 3.69 -3.00 -10.10
N GLN A 235 4.94 -2.53 -10.00
CA GLN A 235 5.70 -2.46 -8.74
C GLN A 235 6.62 -1.24 -8.69
N ILE A 236 6.98 -0.81 -7.48
CA ILE A 236 8.08 0.15 -7.24
C ILE A 236 9.06 -0.51 -6.28
N LYS A 237 10.34 -0.64 -6.70
CA LYS A 237 11.44 -1.26 -5.94
C LYS A 237 11.20 -2.73 -5.53
N GLY A 238 10.35 -3.42 -6.28
CA GLY A 238 9.97 -4.81 -6.10
C GLY A 238 8.79 -5.05 -5.19
N LEU A 239 8.14 -3.99 -4.71
CA LEU A 239 6.88 -4.11 -4.00
C LEU A 239 5.75 -3.72 -4.94
N GLU A 240 4.78 -4.61 -5.08
CA GLU A 240 3.59 -4.44 -5.90
C GLU A 240 2.79 -3.21 -5.48
N MET A 241 2.18 -2.55 -6.47
CA MET A 241 1.40 -1.35 -6.27
C MET A 241 0.13 -1.63 -5.44
N PRO A 242 -0.28 -0.71 -4.54
CA PRO A 242 -1.57 -0.80 -3.86
C PRO A 242 -2.75 -0.37 -4.75
N ALA A 243 -3.95 -0.35 -4.18
CA ALA A 243 -5.24 -0.04 -4.82
C ALA A 243 -5.42 1.44 -5.27
N PHE A 244 -4.39 2.04 -5.85
CA PHE A 244 -4.35 3.43 -6.28
C PHE A 244 -3.62 3.56 -7.62
N ASP A 245 -4.33 4.01 -8.64
CA ASP A 245 -3.78 4.31 -9.95
C ASP A 245 -3.13 5.71 -9.98
N LEU A 246 -2.02 5.85 -10.70
CA LEU A 246 -1.20 7.06 -10.71
C LEU A 246 -1.49 8.04 -11.86
N HIS A 247 -2.24 7.67 -12.90
CA HIS A 247 -2.41 8.50 -14.12
C HIS A 247 -2.94 9.90 -13.82
N GLY A 248 -3.76 10.06 -12.78
CA GLY A 248 -4.31 11.36 -12.37
C GLY A 248 -3.93 11.79 -10.96
N MET A 249 -2.81 11.29 -10.41
CA MET A 249 -2.42 11.45 -9.00
C MET A 249 -0.95 11.85 -8.87
N THR A 250 -0.59 13.02 -9.39
CA THR A 250 0.83 13.45 -9.49
C THR A 250 1.54 13.62 -8.14
N SER A 251 0.86 14.02 -7.07
CA SER A 251 1.48 14.11 -5.74
C SER A 251 1.70 12.71 -5.16
N PHE A 252 0.72 11.83 -5.32
CA PHE A 252 0.83 10.44 -4.89
C PHE A 252 1.85 9.65 -5.71
N ALA A 253 2.00 9.92 -7.01
CA ALA A 253 3.04 9.31 -7.83
C ALA A 253 4.43 9.56 -7.23
N VAL A 254 4.71 10.78 -6.75
CA VAL A 254 5.97 11.09 -6.04
C VAL A 254 6.02 10.39 -4.70
N GLY A 255 4.98 10.54 -3.85
CA GLY A 255 4.94 9.92 -2.52
C GLY A 255 5.16 8.42 -2.57
N GLU A 256 4.59 7.76 -3.57
CA GLU A 256 4.68 6.31 -3.72
C GLU A 256 6.02 5.86 -4.30
N SER A 257 6.58 6.67 -5.19
CA SER A 257 7.93 6.45 -5.69
C SER A 257 8.98 6.54 -4.60
N VAL A 258 8.88 7.50 -3.67
CA VAL A 258 9.92 7.74 -2.64
C VAL A 258 9.73 6.91 -1.37
N SER A 259 8.66 6.10 -1.28
CA SER A 259 8.34 5.26 -0.13
C SER A 259 9.50 4.32 0.25
N ILE A 260 9.91 4.36 1.51
CA ILE A 260 11.09 3.67 2.07
C ILE A 260 11.08 2.13 1.98
N ARG A 261 9.99 1.52 1.52
CA ARG A 261 9.87 0.05 1.38
C ARG A 261 9.31 -0.41 0.02
N GLY A 262 9.35 0.46 -1.00
CA GLY A 262 8.63 0.24 -2.26
C GLY A 262 7.20 0.77 -2.20
N ALA A 263 6.39 0.49 -3.22
CA ALA A 263 5.02 1.02 -3.36
C ALA A 263 4.17 0.68 -2.12
N CYS A 264 3.93 1.65 -1.26
CA CYS A 264 3.10 1.49 -0.08
C CYS A 264 2.44 2.81 0.39
N HIS A 265 1.14 2.93 0.11
CA HIS A 265 0.24 3.99 0.56
C HIS A 265 0.09 4.13 2.10
N LEU A 266 0.65 3.19 2.88
CA LEU A 266 0.73 3.29 4.34
C LEU A 266 2.03 3.93 4.83
N ARG A 267 2.98 4.24 3.94
CA ARG A 267 4.21 4.98 4.27
C ARG A 267 4.13 6.45 3.85
N ASN A 268 3.32 6.75 2.84
CA ASN A 268 3.02 8.10 2.41
C ASN A 268 1.49 8.26 2.27
N GLY A 269 0.95 9.41 2.71
CA GLY A 269 -0.49 9.69 2.63
C GLY A 269 -0.89 10.52 1.41
N ALA A 270 -0.03 10.61 0.39
CA ALA A 270 -0.09 11.67 -0.61
C ALA A 270 -1.31 11.57 -1.55
N TYR A 271 -1.92 10.39 -1.69
CA TYR A 271 -3.23 10.22 -2.37
C TYR A 271 -4.30 11.14 -1.78
N GLY A 272 -4.22 11.46 -0.48
CA GLY A 272 -5.14 12.36 0.19
C GLY A 272 -4.98 13.83 -0.25
N LEU A 273 -3.79 14.24 -0.69
CA LEU A 273 -3.55 15.59 -1.22
C LEU A 273 -4.27 15.76 -2.56
N ASP A 274 -4.13 14.76 -3.45
CA ASP A 274 -4.74 14.76 -4.77
C ASP A 274 -6.27 14.59 -4.67
N ALA A 275 -6.76 13.66 -3.84
CA ALA A 275 -8.20 13.44 -3.65
C ALA A 275 -8.94 14.64 -3.05
N LYS A 276 -8.27 15.46 -2.24
CA LYS A 276 -8.83 16.69 -1.66
C LYS A 276 -8.66 17.92 -2.55
N GLY A 277 -7.95 17.82 -3.68
CA GLY A 277 -7.63 18.96 -4.53
C GLY A 277 -6.73 19.99 -3.83
N THR A 278 -5.84 19.54 -2.93
CA THR A 278 -4.85 20.44 -2.30
C THR A 278 -3.91 21.04 -3.34
N PHE A 279 -3.62 20.26 -4.37
CA PHE A 279 -2.93 20.68 -5.59
C PHE A 279 -3.72 20.21 -6.80
N ASP A 280 -3.40 20.70 -8.00
CA ASP A 280 -3.95 20.12 -9.22
C ASP A 280 -3.40 18.71 -9.40
N ARG A 281 -4.24 17.69 -9.24
CA ARG A 281 -3.83 16.29 -9.33
C ARG A 281 -3.27 15.89 -10.70
N PHE A 282 -3.51 16.68 -11.74
CA PHE A 282 -2.94 16.51 -13.08
C PHE A 282 -1.72 17.41 -13.36
N GLY A 283 -1.47 18.39 -12.49
CA GLY A 283 -0.43 19.40 -12.65
C GLY A 283 0.90 19.02 -11.99
N TYR A 284 1.93 19.77 -12.36
CA TYR A 284 3.31 19.63 -11.84
C TYR A 284 3.82 20.92 -11.18
N GLU A 285 2.90 21.77 -10.71
CA GLU A 285 3.23 23.06 -10.11
C GLU A 285 3.73 22.94 -8.67
N LYS A 286 4.40 24.00 -8.20
CA LYS A 286 4.83 24.16 -6.81
C LYS A 286 5.60 22.95 -6.24
N PRO A 287 6.66 22.47 -6.94
CA PRO A 287 7.33 21.20 -6.60
C PRO A 287 7.81 21.14 -5.15
N VAL A 288 8.35 22.23 -4.60
CA VAL A 288 8.83 22.28 -3.21
C VAL A 288 7.69 22.33 -2.18
N GLU A 289 6.59 23.01 -2.49
CA GLU A 289 5.42 23.08 -1.60
C GLU A 289 4.74 21.71 -1.51
N ARG A 290 4.57 21.03 -2.66
CA ARG A 290 4.11 19.65 -2.74
C ARG A 290 5.05 18.70 -1.99
N GLY A 291 6.36 18.84 -2.22
CA GLY A 291 7.39 18.09 -1.50
C GLY A 291 7.27 18.21 0.02
N LYS A 292 7.05 19.43 0.54
CA LYS A 292 6.83 19.67 1.98
C LYS A 292 5.54 19.02 2.49
N ALA A 293 4.46 19.05 1.71
CA ALA A 293 3.20 18.40 2.08
C ALA A 293 3.33 16.87 2.15
N ILE A 294 4.01 16.26 1.17
CA ILE A 294 4.29 14.81 1.16
C ILE A 294 5.18 14.45 2.37
N LYS A 295 6.27 15.19 2.58
CA LYS A 295 7.16 15.02 3.74
C LYS A 295 6.40 15.04 5.07
N GLY A 296 5.53 16.03 5.27
CA GLY A 296 4.73 16.15 6.49
C GLY A 296 3.86 14.91 6.75
N LEU A 297 3.22 14.37 5.72
CA LEU A 297 2.41 13.15 5.83
C LEU A 297 3.26 11.92 6.21
N GLU A 298 4.41 11.74 5.56
CA GLU A 298 5.32 10.63 5.85
C GLU A 298 5.89 10.71 7.28
N ASP A 299 6.24 11.91 7.74
CA ASP A 299 6.80 12.13 9.07
C ASP A 299 5.78 11.78 10.15
N VAL A 300 4.53 12.24 10.01
CA VAL A 300 3.43 11.87 10.92
C VAL A 300 3.16 10.36 10.85
N TYR A 301 3.20 9.74 9.67
CA TYR A 301 3.01 8.29 9.54
C TYR A 301 4.14 7.49 10.22
N ALA A 302 5.38 7.95 10.12
CA ALA A 302 6.53 7.34 10.80
C ALA A 302 6.39 7.42 12.33
N LEU A 303 5.84 8.52 12.85
CA LEU A 303 5.52 8.66 14.27
C LEU A 303 4.42 7.68 14.71
N ILE A 304 3.30 7.63 13.99
CA ILE A 304 2.19 6.71 14.29
C ILE A 304 2.67 5.26 14.31
N ASP A 305 3.52 4.87 13.35
CA ASP A 305 4.10 3.52 13.29
C ASP A 305 5.07 3.24 14.42
N SER A 306 5.82 4.25 14.87
CA SER A 306 6.73 4.13 16.02
C SER A 306 5.96 4.01 17.34
N TYR A 307 4.81 4.66 17.45
CA TYR A 307 3.90 4.50 18.57
C TYR A 307 3.12 3.19 18.53
N ILE A 308 3.09 2.51 17.38
CA ILE A 308 2.33 1.28 17.13
C ILE A 308 0.84 1.54 17.36
N ILE A 309 0.34 2.65 16.83
CA ILE A 309 -1.08 3.02 16.86
C ILE A 309 -1.67 2.84 15.46
N CYS A 310 -2.93 2.41 15.36
CA CYS A 310 -3.58 2.21 14.08
C CYS A 310 -3.76 3.53 13.32
N LYS A 311 -3.33 3.58 12.04
CA LYS A 311 -3.47 4.78 11.19
C LYS A 311 -4.90 5.22 10.94
N PHE A 312 -5.92 4.38 11.16
CA PHE A 312 -7.32 4.83 11.07
C PHE A 312 -7.74 5.74 12.23
N THR A 313 -6.93 5.84 13.28
CA THR A 313 -7.14 6.79 14.37
C THR A 313 -6.68 8.22 14.02
N ARG A 314 -5.95 8.44 12.92
CA ARG A 314 -5.41 9.77 12.58
C ARG A 314 -6.45 10.89 12.58
N GLY A 315 -7.69 10.59 12.19
CA GLY A 315 -8.78 11.56 12.15
C GLY A 315 -9.54 11.76 13.46
N ILE A 316 -9.14 11.11 14.56
CA ILE A 316 -9.79 11.25 15.87
C ILE A 316 -9.11 12.30 16.76
N TYR A 317 -7.88 12.68 16.41
CA TYR A 317 -7.14 13.75 17.07
C TYR A 317 -7.57 15.10 16.49
N GLU A 318 -7.59 16.13 17.32
CA GLU A 318 -7.83 17.52 16.89
C GLU A 318 -6.69 18.04 15.99
N ASN A 319 -5.45 17.64 16.30
CA ASN A 319 -4.23 17.97 15.56
C ASN A 319 -3.07 17.07 16.04
N ASP A 320 -1.91 17.20 15.40
CA ASP A 320 -0.71 16.43 15.75
C ASP A 320 -0.23 16.68 17.19
N ALA A 321 -0.43 17.89 17.73
CA ALA A 321 -0.06 18.21 19.10
C ALA A 321 -0.88 17.41 20.14
N GLU A 322 -2.16 17.10 19.87
CA GLU A 322 -2.95 16.22 20.73
C GLU A 322 -2.39 14.80 20.75
N MET A 323 -1.96 14.27 19.60
CA MET A 323 -1.29 12.96 19.52
C MET A 323 0.03 12.95 20.30
N VAL A 324 0.85 14.00 20.18
CA VAL A 324 2.09 14.15 20.96
C VAL A 324 1.79 14.25 22.45
N LYS A 325 0.72 14.92 22.85
CA LYS A 325 0.32 14.99 24.26
C LYS A 325 -0.02 13.61 24.82
N VAL A 326 -0.68 12.75 24.04
CA VAL A 326 -0.94 11.35 24.47
C VAL A 326 0.38 10.61 24.72
N PHE A 327 1.37 10.77 23.84
CA PHE A 327 2.70 10.15 24.02
C PHE A 327 3.41 10.63 25.30
N GLU A 328 3.40 11.94 25.56
CA GLU A 328 3.97 12.52 26.79
C GLU A 328 3.26 11.98 28.04
N LEU A 329 1.92 11.91 28.03
CA LEU A 329 1.16 11.39 29.17
C LEU A 329 1.46 9.92 29.48
N VAL A 330 1.75 9.12 28.45
CA VAL A 330 2.12 7.71 28.60
C VAL A 330 3.55 7.56 29.10
N THR A 331 4.50 8.26 28.47
CA THR A 331 5.94 8.03 28.66
C THR A 331 6.58 8.91 29.74
N GLY A 332 5.99 10.07 30.03
CA GLY A 332 6.57 11.11 30.88
C GLY A 332 7.70 11.89 30.23
N ILE A 333 7.95 11.72 28.93
CA ILE A 333 9.04 12.40 28.22
C ILE A 333 8.47 13.67 27.56
N PRO A 334 8.91 14.88 27.99
CA PRO A 334 8.39 16.13 27.46
C PRO A 334 8.73 16.32 25.98
N HIS A 335 7.75 16.68 25.16
CA HIS A 335 7.93 16.93 23.73
C HIS A 335 6.97 18.01 23.22
N THR A 336 7.34 18.65 22.11
CA THR A 336 6.45 19.48 21.28
C THR A 336 6.14 18.78 19.96
N ASP A 337 5.08 19.19 19.28
CA ASP A 337 4.77 18.80 17.91
C ASP A 337 5.96 19.03 16.96
N GLU A 338 6.61 20.19 17.05
CA GLU A 338 7.81 20.49 16.26
C GLU A 338 8.94 19.48 16.51
N THR A 339 9.25 19.18 17.78
CA THR A 339 10.31 18.21 18.11
C THR A 339 9.96 16.80 17.64
N MET A 340 8.68 16.44 17.64
CA MET A 340 8.23 15.14 17.17
C MET A 340 8.29 15.03 15.66
N LEU A 341 7.92 16.07 14.90
CA LEU A 341 8.07 16.08 13.45
C LEU A 341 9.54 15.94 13.02
N VAL A 342 10.48 16.54 13.76
CA VAL A 342 11.93 16.31 13.57
C VAL A 342 12.29 14.84 13.77
N ARG A 343 11.66 14.13 14.71
CA ARG A 343 11.88 12.68 14.90
C ARG A 343 11.27 11.84 13.78
N GLY A 344 10.09 12.20 13.27
CA GLY A 344 9.52 11.58 12.08
C GLY A 344 10.47 11.68 10.88
N ASP A 345 11.00 12.90 10.65
CA ASP A 345 11.96 13.16 9.57
C ASP A 345 13.26 12.36 9.74
N ALA A 346 13.78 12.28 10.97
CA ALA A 346 14.96 11.47 11.27
C ALA A 346 14.74 9.97 10.97
N ILE A 347 13.55 9.42 11.28
CA ILE A 347 13.23 8.01 11.00
C ILE A 347 13.18 7.75 9.50
N VAL A 348 12.50 8.60 8.73
CA VAL A 348 12.40 8.45 7.27
C VAL A 348 13.77 8.64 6.63
N THR A 349 14.52 9.66 7.02
CA THR A 349 15.87 9.94 6.52
C THR A 349 16.85 8.81 6.85
N LEU A 350 16.82 8.25 8.05
CA LEU A 350 17.65 7.10 8.42
C LEU A 350 17.28 5.85 7.60
N SER A 351 16.00 5.65 7.32
CA SER A 351 15.53 4.56 6.45
C SER A 351 16.04 4.74 5.02
N LYS A 352 15.99 5.97 4.47
CA LYS A 352 16.61 6.31 3.17
C LYS A 352 18.12 6.04 3.20
N CYS A 353 18.83 6.41 4.27
CA CYS A 353 20.26 6.13 4.43
C CYS A 353 20.56 4.62 4.38
N PHE A 354 19.77 3.79 5.07
CA PHE A 354 19.91 2.34 5.01
C PHE A 354 19.76 1.83 3.57
N ASN A 355 18.75 2.33 2.86
CA ASN A 355 18.46 1.91 1.49
C ASN A 355 19.51 2.37 0.48
N VAL A 356 20.00 3.62 0.59
CA VAL A 356 21.09 4.15 -0.25
C VAL A 356 22.34 3.27 -0.07
N ARG A 357 22.66 2.92 1.18
CA ARG A 357 23.76 1.98 1.46
C ARG A 357 23.52 0.59 0.86
N ALA A 358 22.27 0.15 0.73
CA ALA A 358 21.88 -1.09 0.08
C ALA A 358 21.81 -1.00 -1.46
N GLY A 359 22.06 0.17 -2.05
CA GLY A 359 22.13 0.37 -3.50
C GLY A 359 20.99 1.20 -4.10
N TRP A 360 20.06 1.73 -3.30
CA TRP A 360 18.99 2.62 -3.78
C TRP A 360 19.59 3.89 -4.40
N THR A 361 19.15 4.20 -5.62
CA THR A 361 19.47 5.39 -6.40
C THR A 361 18.23 6.24 -6.71
N ARG A 362 18.42 7.46 -7.24
CA ARG A 362 17.31 8.29 -7.71
C ARG A 362 16.45 7.56 -8.77
N ASP A 363 17.06 6.75 -9.64
CA ASP A 363 16.35 6.04 -10.71
C ASP A 363 15.34 5.01 -10.16
N ASP A 364 15.55 4.53 -8.93
CA ASP A 364 14.61 3.62 -8.27
C ASP A 364 13.35 4.36 -7.80
N ASP A 365 13.41 5.68 -7.59
CA ASP A 365 12.28 6.55 -7.26
C ASP A 365 11.52 6.92 -8.54
N HIS A 366 10.91 5.91 -9.17
CA HIS A 366 10.18 6.07 -10.43
C HIS A 366 8.91 5.20 -10.46
N PRO A 367 7.76 5.70 -10.97
CA PRO A 367 6.59 4.88 -11.20
C PRO A 367 6.82 3.84 -12.29
N PRO A 368 6.03 2.75 -12.33
CA PRO A 368 6.00 1.85 -13.48
C PRO A 368 5.86 2.57 -14.83
N GLU A 369 6.58 2.08 -15.84
CA GLU A 369 6.65 2.73 -17.16
C GLU A 369 5.28 2.86 -17.85
N ARG A 370 4.35 1.97 -17.54
CA ARG A 370 2.96 2.01 -18.04
C ARG A 370 2.32 3.38 -17.85
N PHE A 371 2.50 4.00 -16.69
CA PHE A 371 1.88 5.29 -16.34
C PHE A 371 2.29 6.44 -17.28
N PHE A 372 3.42 6.30 -17.97
CA PHE A 372 3.94 7.28 -18.93
C PHE A 372 3.62 6.93 -20.38
N LYS A 373 3.27 5.66 -20.66
CA LYS A 373 3.11 5.14 -22.03
C LYS A 373 1.67 4.82 -22.44
N GLN A 374 0.82 4.43 -21.50
CA GLN A 374 -0.52 3.91 -21.79
C GLN A 374 -1.57 4.68 -21.01
N ALA A 375 -2.30 5.56 -21.67
CA ALA A 375 -3.43 6.24 -21.05
C ALA A 375 -4.62 5.29 -20.87
N HIS A 376 -5.43 5.56 -19.84
CA HIS A 376 -6.77 4.98 -19.73
C HIS A 376 -7.63 5.33 -20.94
N THR A 377 -8.49 4.40 -21.36
CA THR A 377 -9.39 4.60 -22.51
C THR A 377 -10.74 5.19 -22.12
N ARG A 378 -11.07 5.16 -20.82
CA ARG A 378 -12.35 5.63 -20.25
C ARG A 378 -12.19 6.30 -18.89
N GLY A 379 -13.29 6.87 -18.41
CA GLY A 379 -13.38 7.47 -17.09
C GLY A 379 -12.73 8.85 -16.95
N PRO A 380 -12.65 9.37 -15.72
CA PRO A 380 -12.17 10.72 -15.42
C PRO A 380 -10.71 10.98 -15.78
N THR A 381 -9.92 9.91 -15.92
CA THR A 381 -8.48 9.95 -16.26
C THR A 381 -8.22 9.49 -17.70
N LYS A 382 -9.27 9.43 -18.55
CA LYS A 382 -9.16 9.09 -19.98
C LYS A 382 -8.15 9.98 -20.69
N GLY A 383 -7.22 9.36 -21.41
CA GLY A 383 -6.22 10.06 -22.22
C GLY A 383 -5.07 10.68 -21.42
N VAL A 384 -5.04 10.49 -20.10
CA VAL A 384 -3.99 11.04 -19.23
C VAL A 384 -2.84 10.04 -19.08
N THR A 385 -1.61 10.54 -19.18
CA THR A 385 -0.37 9.87 -18.79
C THR A 385 0.44 10.81 -17.89
N LEU A 386 1.34 10.24 -17.09
CA LEU A 386 2.35 11.02 -16.41
C LEU A 386 3.34 11.62 -17.43
N GLU A 387 3.82 12.82 -17.16
CA GLU A 387 4.85 13.49 -17.96
C GLU A 387 6.19 13.33 -17.25
N GLU A 388 7.17 12.73 -17.92
CA GLU A 388 8.50 12.45 -17.35
C GLU A 388 9.14 13.71 -16.75
N LYS A 389 9.20 14.80 -17.52
CA LYS A 389 9.80 16.06 -17.07
C LYS A 389 9.04 16.67 -15.89
N GLY A 390 7.72 16.63 -15.94
CA GLY A 390 6.85 17.09 -14.85
C GLY A 390 7.10 16.29 -13.58
N TYR A 391 7.10 14.96 -13.68
CA TYR A 391 7.36 14.04 -12.58
C TYR A 391 8.73 14.28 -11.94
N GLN A 392 9.81 14.35 -12.74
CA GLN A 392 11.16 14.62 -12.26
C GLN A 392 11.27 15.98 -11.55
N THR A 393 10.51 16.98 -12.00
CA THR A 393 10.42 18.30 -11.36
C THR A 393 9.81 18.19 -9.96
N LEU A 394 8.71 17.45 -9.81
CA LEU A 394 8.09 17.22 -8.50
C LEU A 394 8.99 16.38 -7.57
N LEU A 395 9.65 15.35 -8.10
CA LEU A 395 10.58 14.50 -7.35
C LEU A 395 11.76 15.31 -6.77
N SER A 396 12.39 16.18 -7.57
CA SER A 396 13.43 17.09 -7.09
C SER A 396 12.90 18.07 -6.05
N GLY A 397 11.66 18.55 -6.21
CA GLY A 397 10.97 19.35 -5.20
C GLY A 397 10.83 18.65 -3.86
N TYR A 398 10.50 17.36 -3.86
CA TYR A 398 10.46 16.53 -2.67
C TYR A 398 11.84 16.36 -2.02
N TYR A 399 12.89 16.04 -2.78
CA TYR A 399 14.25 15.95 -2.24
C TYR A 399 14.71 17.26 -1.60
N LYS A 400 14.46 18.39 -2.27
CA LYS A 400 14.74 19.71 -1.72
C LYS A 400 13.98 19.97 -0.42
N ALA A 401 12.71 19.58 -0.34
CA ALA A 401 11.90 19.71 0.87
C ALA A 401 12.41 18.84 2.03
N ARG A 402 12.99 17.68 1.72
CA ARG A 402 13.67 16.78 2.66
C ARG A 402 15.08 17.25 3.06
N GLY A 403 15.66 18.22 2.36
CA GLY A 403 17.07 18.59 2.53
C GLY A 403 18.03 17.52 2.02
N TRP A 404 17.62 16.79 0.98
CA TRP A 404 18.41 15.80 0.27
C TRP A 404 18.94 16.40 -1.03
N ASP A 405 20.02 15.85 -1.56
CA ASP A 405 20.58 16.27 -2.84
C ASP A 405 19.59 16.00 -3.98
N GLU A 406 19.34 17.02 -4.80
CA GLU A 406 18.31 16.96 -5.84
C GLU A 406 18.67 15.96 -6.96
N ASN A 407 19.95 15.67 -7.21
CA ASN A 407 20.35 14.80 -8.31
C ASN A 407 20.46 13.33 -7.92
N THR A 408 20.81 13.06 -6.66
CA THR A 408 21.09 11.72 -6.16
C THR A 408 20.03 11.20 -5.19
N GLY A 409 19.23 12.10 -4.60
CA GLY A 409 18.28 11.78 -3.52
C GLY A 409 18.95 11.40 -2.20
N ILE A 410 20.27 11.62 -2.07
CA ILE A 410 21.04 11.28 -0.87
C ILE A 410 20.86 12.41 0.17
N PRO A 411 20.56 12.10 1.44
CA PRO A 411 20.50 13.10 2.49
C PRO A 411 21.83 13.85 2.64
N THR A 412 21.77 15.19 2.72
CA THR A 412 22.98 16.01 2.87
C THR A 412 23.56 15.92 4.29
N ASP A 413 24.87 16.13 4.43
CA ASP A 413 25.54 16.17 5.73
C ASP A 413 24.93 17.19 6.69
N GLU A 414 24.47 18.34 6.17
CA GLU A 414 23.78 19.37 6.95
C GLU A 414 22.45 18.85 7.53
N THR A 415 21.65 18.18 6.69
CA THR A 415 20.40 17.56 7.12
C THR A 415 20.67 16.44 8.13
N LEU A 416 21.67 15.59 7.91
CA LEU A 416 22.04 14.51 8.82
C LEU A 416 22.45 15.06 10.19
N LYS A 417 23.29 16.10 10.24
CA LYS A 417 23.65 16.83 11.47
C LYS A 417 22.43 17.36 12.19
N LYS A 418 21.56 18.07 11.46
CA LYS A 418 20.33 18.65 12.02
C LYS A 418 19.41 17.60 12.64
N LEU A 419 19.34 16.41 12.06
CA LEU A 419 18.49 15.32 12.53
C LEU A 419 19.15 14.44 13.61
N GLY A 420 20.41 14.72 13.99
CA GLY A 420 21.17 13.92 14.96
C GLY A 420 21.62 12.56 14.40
N LEU A 421 21.86 12.49 13.10
CA LEU A 421 22.26 11.30 12.34
C LEU A 421 23.72 11.37 11.88
N ASP A 422 24.56 12.18 12.52
CA ASP A 422 25.98 12.38 12.20
C ASP A 422 26.76 11.07 12.01
N PHE A 423 26.37 10.03 12.76
CA PHE A 423 27.02 8.73 12.75
C PHE A 423 26.92 7.98 11.41
N VAL A 424 26.08 8.44 10.47
CA VAL A 424 25.98 7.88 9.10
C VAL A 424 26.82 8.63 8.07
N ILE A 425 27.33 9.83 8.39
CA ILE A 425 28.17 10.62 7.47
C ILE A 425 29.42 9.82 7.09
N GLY A 426 29.75 9.81 5.80
CA GLY A 426 30.86 9.02 5.24
C GLY A 426 30.61 7.51 5.13
N LYS A 427 29.42 7.01 5.51
CA LYS A 427 29.04 5.57 5.42
C LYS A 427 28.01 5.26 4.33
N LEU A 428 27.64 6.28 3.53
CA LEU A 428 26.64 6.17 2.47
C LEU A 428 27.24 5.93 1.08
N GLU A 429 28.57 6.01 0.95
CA GLU A 429 29.26 5.59 -0.27
C GLU A 429 29.16 4.08 -0.44
N LYS A 430 28.93 3.63 -1.68
CA LYS A 430 28.72 2.21 -2.03
C LYS A 430 29.72 1.33 -1.27
N SER A 431 29.21 0.38 -0.50
CA SER A 431 29.91 -0.89 -0.31
C SER A 431 29.94 -1.58 -1.68
N GLY A 432 30.87 -1.12 -2.52
CA GLY A 432 31.15 -1.63 -3.86
C GLY A 432 31.75 -3.01 -3.74
N GLY A 433 30.89 -4.00 -3.55
CA GLY A 433 31.20 -5.40 -3.73
C GLY A 433 30.06 -6.01 -4.52
N LYS A 434 30.29 -6.26 -5.81
CA LYS A 434 29.43 -7.12 -6.63
C LYS A 434 29.10 -8.38 -5.82
N LYS A 435 27.82 -8.70 -5.67
CA LYS A 435 27.39 -10.07 -5.41
C LYS A 435 26.97 -10.69 -6.73
#